data_AF-A0A2V9BIS2-F1
#
_entry.id   AF-A0A2V9BIS2-F1
#
_cell.length_a   1.000
_cell.length_b   1.000
_cell.length_c   1.000
_cell.angle_alpha   90.00
_cell.angle_beta   90.00
_cell.angle_gamma   90.00
#
_symmetry.space_group_name_H-M   'P 1'
#
loop_
_entity.id
_entity.type
_entity.pdbx_description
1 polymer ?
#
loop_
_entity_poly.entity_id
_entity_poly.type
_entity_poly.pdbx_seq_one_letter_code
_entity_poly.pdbx_strand_id
1 'polypeptide(L)'
;MSRQTRMPEQSRISVLWSQYGRAILVLCVFALFIHDIFGTHGFLAMRRTKLEIERVQKDINRLARENAELSDEVKSLKTDPHKIESIARDELGLAKPGDVIIKIPQSQQQPK
;
A
#
# COMPACT_ATOMS: atom_id res chain seq x y z
N MET A 1 -75.50 -21.43 -47.92
CA MET A 1 -75.62 -20.92 -46.54
C MET A 1 -74.24 -20.93 -45.91
N SER A 2 -73.46 -19.88 -46.15
CA SER A 2 -72.02 -19.80 -45.89
C SER A 2 -71.76 -19.27 -44.47
N ARG A 3 -71.18 -20.09 -43.61
CA ARG A 3 -70.67 -19.67 -42.29
C ARG A 3 -69.34 -18.93 -42.49
N GLN A 4 -69.38 -17.61 -42.32
CA GLN A 4 -68.20 -16.77 -42.22
C GLN A 4 -67.79 -16.68 -40.74
N THR A 5 -66.74 -17.41 -40.34
CA THR A 5 -66.07 -17.23 -39.05
C THR A 5 -65.04 -16.11 -39.17
N ARG A 6 -65.36 -14.90 -38.66
CA ARG A 6 -64.36 -13.84 -38.45
C ARG A 6 -63.56 -14.15 -37.18
N MET A 7 -62.25 -14.39 -37.32
CA MET A 7 -61.31 -14.45 -36.20
C MET A 7 -60.82 -13.04 -35.81
N PRO A 8 -60.53 -12.75 -34.52
CA PRO A 8 -60.21 -11.39 -34.06
C PRO A 8 -58.72 -11.03 -34.26
N GLU A 9 -58.49 -9.89 -34.91
CA GLU A 9 -57.19 -9.29 -35.25
C GLU A 9 -56.44 -8.70 -34.03
N GLN A 10 -57.10 -8.54 -32.89
CA GLN A 10 -56.58 -7.79 -31.73
C GLN A 10 -55.41 -8.47 -30.99
N SER A 11 -55.27 -9.79 -31.07
CA SER A 11 -54.28 -10.54 -30.28
C SER A 11 -52.83 -10.38 -30.76
N ARG A 12 -52.59 -9.85 -31.96
CA ARG A 12 -51.23 -9.73 -32.51
C ARG A 12 -50.50 -8.45 -32.07
N ILE A 13 -51.24 -7.39 -31.77
CA ILE A 13 -50.67 -6.08 -31.43
C ILE A 13 -50.12 -6.08 -29.99
N SER A 14 -50.83 -6.71 -29.05
CA SER A 14 -50.40 -6.80 -27.64
C SER A 14 -49.13 -7.64 -27.44
N VAL A 15 -48.95 -8.70 -28.25
CA VAL A 15 -47.74 -9.54 -28.21
C VAL A 15 -46.53 -8.77 -28.74
N LEU A 16 -46.71 -7.95 -29.77
CA LEU A 16 -45.63 -7.11 -30.29
C LEU A 16 -45.22 -6.04 -29.27
N TRP A 17 -46.18 -5.33 -28.66
CA TRP A 17 -45.89 -4.30 -27.66
C TRP A 17 -45.25 -4.88 -26.38
N SER A 18 -45.71 -6.05 -25.93
CA SER A 18 -45.10 -6.74 -24.77
C SER A 18 -43.71 -7.32 -25.09
N GLN A 19 -43.45 -7.73 -26.32
CA GLN A 19 -42.15 -8.25 -26.74
C GLN A 19 -41.11 -7.13 -26.91
N TYR A 20 -41.49 -5.98 -27.47
CA TYR A 20 -40.62 -4.80 -27.49
C TYR A 20 -40.37 -4.25 -26.08
N GLY A 21 -41.38 -4.24 -25.20
CA GLY A 21 -41.22 -3.87 -23.80
C GLY A 21 -40.25 -4.79 -23.04
N ARG A 22 -40.34 -6.12 -23.25
CA ARG A 22 -39.38 -7.08 -22.67
C ARG A 22 -37.97 -6.87 -23.19
N ALA A 23 -37.79 -6.61 -24.48
CA ALA A 23 -36.47 -6.36 -25.08
C ALA A 23 -35.83 -5.07 -24.52
N ILE A 24 -36.61 -3.99 -24.39
CA ILE A 24 -36.15 -2.74 -23.79
C ILE A 24 -35.77 -2.95 -22.31
N LEU A 25 -36.57 -3.71 -21.56
CA LEU A 25 -36.27 -4.01 -20.16
C LEU A 25 -34.96 -4.78 -20.01
N VAL A 26 -34.74 -5.81 -20.84
CA VAL A 26 -33.49 -6.58 -20.85
C VAL A 26 -32.30 -5.68 -21.22
N LEU A 27 -32.45 -4.81 -22.22
CA LEU A 27 -31.41 -3.85 -22.62
C LEU A 27 -31.07 -2.88 -21.49
N CYS A 28 -32.08 -2.33 -20.80
CA CYS A 28 -31.88 -1.44 -19.66
C CYS A 28 -31.15 -2.14 -18.51
N VAL A 29 -31.57 -3.35 -18.15
CA VAL A 29 -30.90 -4.16 -17.11
C VAL A 29 -29.45 -4.46 -17.51
N PHE A 30 -29.21 -4.82 -18.77
CA PHE A 30 -27.87 -5.07 -19.27
C PHE A 30 -26.98 -3.81 -19.25
N ALA A 31 -27.53 -2.65 -19.61
CA ALA A 31 -26.83 -1.37 -19.53
C ALA A 31 -26.50 -1.00 -18.08
N LEU A 32 -27.39 -1.28 -17.12
CA LEU A 32 -27.12 -1.09 -15.68
C LEU A 32 -26.00 -2.02 -15.21
N PHE A 33 -25.97 -3.29 -15.62
CA PHE A 33 -24.87 -4.19 -15.30
C PHE A 33 -23.53 -3.71 -15.88
N ILE A 34 -23.51 -3.26 -17.14
CA ILE A 34 -22.30 -2.68 -17.74
C ILE A 34 -21.87 -1.44 -16.96
N HIS A 35 -22.80 -0.54 -16.63
CA HIS A 35 -22.49 0.67 -15.88
C HIS A 35 -21.98 0.36 -14.46
N ASP A 36 -22.51 -0.65 -13.78
CA ASP A 36 -22.06 -1.06 -12.45
C ASP A 36 -20.66 -1.68 -12.49
N ILE A 37 -20.35 -2.43 -13.57
CA ILE A 37 -19.05 -3.07 -13.79
C ILE A 37 -17.98 -2.06 -14.27
N PHE A 38 -18.35 -1.13 -15.17
CA PHE A 38 -17.45 -0.15 -15.80
C PHE A 38 -17.47 1.23 -15.14
N GLY A 39 -18.36 1.47 -14.17
CA GLY A 39 -18.43 2.71 -13.42
C GLY A 39 -17.14 2.94 -12.64
N THR A 40 -16.81 4.19 -12.37
CA THR A 40 -15.55 4.66 -11.77
C THR A 40 -15.17 4.03 -10.41
N HIS A 41 -16.06 3.21 -9.83
CA HIS A 41 -15.89 2.46 -8.59
C HIS A 41 -16.14 0.94 -8.75
N GLY A 42 -16.12 0.42 -9.99
CA GLY A 42 -16.40 -0.98 -10.28
C GLY A 42 -15.44 -1.96 -9.59
N PHE A 43 -15.87 -3.22 -9.44
CA PHE A 43 -15.17 -4.30 -8.72
C PHE A 43 -13.66 -4.43 -9.03
N LEU A 44 -13.24 -4.03 -10.23
CA LEU A 44 -11.86 -4.05 -10.68
C LEU A 44 -10.98 -2.98 -9.99
N ALA A 45 -11.51 -1.78 -9.75
CA ALA A 45 -10.82 -0.70 -9.04
C ALA A 45 -10.60 -1.08 -7.56
N MET A 46 -11.63 -1.63 -6.91
CA MET A 46 -11.56 -2.11 -5.53
C MET A 46 -10.46 -3.18 -5.35
N ARG A 47 -10.25 -4.06 -6.33
CA ARG A 47 -9.16 -5.06 -6.24
C ARG A 47 -7.77 -4.43 -6.30
N ARG A 48 -7.55 -3.45 -7.18
CA ARG A 48 -6.25 -2.77 -7.27
C ARG A 48 -5.94 -1.99 -6.00
N THR A 49 -6.92 -1.24 -5.49
CA THR A 49 -6.78 -0.47 -4.25
C THR A 49 -6.51 -1.38 -3.05
N LYS A 50 -7.18 -2.55 -2.94
CA LYS A 50 -6.91 -3.52 -1.88
C LYS A 50 -5.48 -4.06 -1.91
N LEU A 51 -4.96 -4.40 -3.10
CA LEU A 51 -3.59 -4.90 -3.25
C LEU A 51 -2.55 -3.82 -2.91
N GLU A 52 -2.82 -2.57 -3.28
CA GLU A 52 -1.96 -1.44 -2.97
C GLU A 52 -1.92 -1.17 -1.46
N ILE A 53 -3.08 -1.17 -0.79
CA ILE A 53 -3.16 -1.07 0.67
C ILE A 53 -2.36 -2.19 1.34
N GLU A 54 -2.50 -3.44 0.87
CA GLU A 54 -1.79 -4.57 1.46
C GLU A 54 -0.26 -4.46 1.28
N ARG A 55 0.19 -3.98 0.12
CA ARG A 55 1.63 -3.72 -0.12
C ARG A 55 2.18 -2.64 0.80
N VAL A 56 1.52 -1.49 0.85
CA VAL A 56 1.94 -0.36 1.70
C VAL A 56 1.97 -0.78 3.16
N GLN A 57 0.97 -1.54 3.62
CA GLN A 57 0.95 -2.04 5.00
C GLN A 57 2.09 -3.01 5.30
N LYS A 58 2.45 -3.87 4.36
CA LYS A 58 3.62 -4.76 4.51
C LYS A 58 4.92 -3.97 4.61
N ASP A 59 5.08 -2.94 3.79
CA ASP A 59 6.26 -2.07 3.85
C ASP A 59 6.35 -1.31 5.17
N ILE A 60 5.23 -0.75 5.68
CA ILE A 60 5.20 -0.11 7.00
C ILE A 60 5.65 -1.08 8.09
N ASN A 61 5.12 -2.30 8.08
CA ASN A 61 5.48 -3.30 9.08
C ASN A 61 6.95 -3.72 9.00
N ARG A 62 7.51 -3.82 7.78
CA ARG A 62 8.92 -4.12 7.56
C ARG A 62 9.81 -3.00 8.07
N LEU A 63 9.54 -1.76 7.67
CA LEU A 63 10.30 -0.58 8.11
C LEU A 63 10.21 -0.38 9.62
N ALA A 64 9.06 -0.64 10.23
CA ALA A 64 8.90 -0.54 11.68
C ALA A 64 9.79 -1.55 12.44
N ARG A 65 9.93 -2.78 11.91
CA ARG A 65 10.85 -3.78 12.47
C ARG A 65 12.31 -3.39 12.29
N GLU A 66 12.69 -3.00 11.08
CA GLU A 66 14.06 -2.52 10.79
C GLU A 66 14.44 -1.34 11.70
N ASN A 67 13.53 -0.40 11.91
CA ASN A 67 13.76 0.74 12.81
C ASN A 67 13.88 0.31 14.28
N ALA A 68 13.03 -0.62 14.74
CA ALA A 68 13.14 -1.15 16.10
C ALA A 68 14.49 -1.85 16.34
N GLU A 69 14.94 -2.68 15.40
CA GLU A 69 16.22 -3.38 15.45
C GLU A 69 17.40 -2.38 15.48
N LEU A 70 17.41 -1.39 14.58
CA LEU A 70 18.44 -0.35 14.55
C LEU A 70 18.43 0.51 15.81
N SER A 71 17.25 0.81 16.37
CA SER A 71 17.13 1.57 17.62
C SER A 71 17.73 0.80 18.80
N ASP A 72 17.50 -0.50 18.86
CA ASP A 72 18.07 -1.36 19.90
C ASP A 72 19.58 -1.57 19.70
N GLU A 73 20.05 -1.65 18.46
CA GLU A 73 21.48 -1.65 18.14
C GLU A 73 22.14 -0.35 18.60
N VAL A 74 21.58 0.81 18.24
CA VAL A 74 22.06 2.13 18.68
C VAL A 74 22.06 2.24 20.20
N LYS A 75 21.01 1.75 20.88
CA LYS A 75 21.00 1.69 22.34
C LYS A 75 22.12 0.81 22.84
N SER A 76 22.29 -0.41 22.33
CA SER A 76 23.35 -1.33 22.76
C SER A 76 24.76 -0.72 22.60
N LEU A 77 25.00 -0.02 21.48
CA LEU A 77 26.24 0.70 21.20
C LEU A 77 26.44 1.90 22.14
N LYS A 78 25.36 2.55 22.57
CA LYS A 78 25.36 3.69 23.51
C LYS A 78 25.38 3.29 24.98
N THR A 79 25.02 2.05 25.32
CA THR A 79 24.85 1.62 26.72
C THR A 79 26.18 1.33 27.41
N ASP A 80 27.31 1.37 26.70
CA ASP A 80 28.65 1.30 27.31
C ASP A 80 29.43 2.62 27.10
N PRO A 81 29.23 3.63 27.97
CA PRO A 81 29.86 4.95 27.89
C PRO A 81 31.39 4.88 27.81
N HIS A 82 31.99 3.83 28.38
CA HIS A 82 33.43 3.62 28.34
C HIS A 82 33.96 3.32 26.94
N LYS A 83 33.20 2.61 26.10
CA LYS A 83 33.60 2.36 24.70
C LYS A 83 33.53 3.64 23.87
N ILE A 84 32.48 4.44 24.05
CA ILE A 84 32.36 5.74 23.36
C ILE A 84 33.48 6.68 23.79
N GLU A 85 33.80 6.71 25.09
CA GLU A 85 34.90 7.53 25.60
C GLU A 85 36.27 7.06 25.08
N SER A 86 36.50 5.75 24.98
CA SER A 86 37.73 5.20 24.38
C SER A 86 37.85 5.57 22.90
N ILE A 87 36.81 5.37 22.08
CA ILE A 87 36.85 5.76 20.65
C ILE A 87 37.06 7.28 20.50
N ALA A 88 36.38 8.09 21.32
CA ALA A 88 36.54 9.54 21.30
C ALA A 88 37.99 9.97 21.64
N ARG A 89 38.62 9.34 22.64
CA ARG A 89 39.99 9.65 23.07
C ARG A 89 41.06 9.09 22.13
N ASP A 90 40.90 7.85 21.70
CA ASP A 90 41.95 7.08 21.02
C ASP A 90 41.93 7.29 19.50
N GLU A 91 40.74 7.34 18.88
CA GLU A 91 40.61 7.46 17.43
C GLU A 91 40.37 8.90 16.97
N LEU A 92 39.56 9.64 17.71
CA LEU A 92 39.18 11.01 17.35
C LEU A 92 40.01 12.08 18.08
N GLY A 93 40.83 11.68 19.06
CA GLY A 93 41.67 12.60 19.84
C GLY A 93 40.88 13.66 20.63
N LEU A 94 39.61 13.40 20.89
CA LEU A 94 38.69 14.30 21.58
C LEU A 94 38.87 14.17 23.11
N ALA A 95 38.83 15.29 23.80
CA ALA A 95 38.94 15.38 25.26
C ALA A 95 37.79 16.20 25.85
N LYS A 96 37.42 15.97 27.11
CA LYS A 96 36.34 16.71 27.77
C LYS A 96 36.79 18.14 28.10
N PRO A 97 35.87 19.12 28.20
CA PRO A 97 36.22 20.47 28.64
C PRO A 97 36.90 20.43 30.02
N GLY A 98 38.16 20.88 30.09
CA GLY A 98 39.00 20.84 31.30
C GLY A 98 40.11 19.79 31.29
N ASP A 99 40.14 18.88 30.31
CA ASP A 99 41.23 17.91 30.15
C ASP A 99 42.51 18.61 29.62
N VAL A 100 43.69 18.21 30.14
CA VAL A 100 45.00 18.69 29.67
C VAL A 100 45.58 17.71 28.65
N ILE A 101 45.72 18.14 27.39
CA ILE A 101 46.23 17.31 26.31
C ILE A 101 47.77 17.28 26.36
N ILE A 102 48.35 16.10 26.63
CA ILE A 102 49.80 15.90 26.66
C ILE A 102 50.22 15.20 25.36
N LYS A 103 50.97 15.91 24.50
CA LYS A 103 51.55 15.34 23.27
C LYS A 103 52.98 14.89 23.55
N ILE A 104 53.25 13.59 23.45
CA ILE A 104 54.59 13.05 23.65
C ILE A 104 55.36 13.14 22.31
N PRO A 105 56.47 13.88 22.23
CA PRO A 105 57.27 13.95 21.00
C PRO A 105 57.95 12.60 20.72
N GLN A 106 57.95 12.17 19.46
CA GLN A 106 58.38 10.84 19.03
C GLN A 106 59.87 10.52 19.31
N SER A 107 60.68 11.51 19.68
CA SER A 107 62.09 11.33 20.03
C SER A 107 62.33 10.64 21.38
N GLN A 108 61.28 10.32 22.16
CA GLN A 108 61.38 9.67 23.47
C GLN A 108 60.76 8.26 23.52
N GLN A 109 60.24 7.75 22.40
CA GLN A 109 59.73 6.39 22.32
C GLN A 109 60.90 5.42 22.13
N GLN A 110 61.51 4.99 23.24
CA GLN A 110 62.51 3.92 23.21
C GLN A 110 61.85 2.62 22.71
N PRO A 111 62.37 1.98 21.65
CA PRO A 111 61.86 0.71 21.18
C PRO A 111 62.11 -0.36 22.25
N LYS A 112 61.06 -1.11 22.58
CA LYS A 112 61.09 -2.24 23.51
C LYS A 112 61.51 -3.52 22.79
#